data_AF-A0A7Z9IV41-F1
#
_entry.id   AF-A0A7Z9IV41-F1
#
_cell.length_a   1.000
_cell.length_b   1.000
_cell.length_c   1.000
_cell.angle_alpha   90.00
_cell.angle_beta   90.00
_cell.angle_gamma   90.00
#
_symmetry.space_group_name_H-M   'P 1'
#
loop_
_entity.id
_entity.type
_entity.pdbx_description
1 polymer ?
#
loop_
_entity_poly.entity_id
_entity_poly.type
_entity_poly.pdbx_seq_one_letter_code
_entity_poly.pdbx_strand_id
1 'polypeptide(L)'
;MMKAIPIAQKTKWRWRSGVTSVAMNAASFLMTLLAAFMGAVAFLWGAWWLGAALVVGCLGVVRRKVRVIIVAIFLAGITAPFSLNQISHRMDTYGALIRGSGPDALTTSDRLSIYFGNIAMGLGGFVIGAPEVAVETLLLIRPNPGEDYLINHSFAMGSPYIRNLVHAFATKVAKGETAMRLKRVPLRWSHVMPNVLFDYRVFLAVAGGGLRAEAHKEIDGYRIDCTVTIDVRYSAKYKLNILNSHGIRLYIDEAIFSALQDLGWLHPYVLHYHWVVITDKHGMVLNS
;
A
#
# COMPACT_ATOMS: atom_id res chain seq x y z
N MET A 1 21.79 39.40 -62.64
CA MET A 1 20.66 38.47 -62.85
C MET A 1 21.10 37.07 -62.43
N MET A 2 20.71 36.62 -61.23
CA MET A 2 20.66 35.20 -60.86
C MET A 2 19.62 35.06 -59.74
N LYS A 3 18.68 34.13 -59.95
CA LYS A 3 17.42 33.94 -59.24
C LYS A 3 17.64 33.42 -57.81
N ALA A 4 17.02 34.09 -56.83
CA ALA A 4 16.79 33.49 -55.51
C ALA A 4 15.56 32.58 -55.56
N ILE A 5 15.74 31.34 -55.10
CA ILE A 5 14.74 30.28 -54.98
C ILE A 5 13.82 30.57 -53.77
N PRO A 6 12.49 30.45 -53.86
CA PRO A 6 11.62 30.67 -52.72
C PRO A 6 11.70 29.49 -51.73
N ILE A 7 11.94 29.82 -50.47
CA ILE A 7 11.94 28.87 -49.34
C ILE A 7 10.49 28.42 -49.09
N ALA A 8 10.28 27.11 -49.16
CA ALA A 8 9.02 26.44 -48.87
C ALA A 8 8.50 26.78 -47.46
N GLN A 9 7.25 27.24 -47.37
CA GLN A 9 6.51 27.31 -46.11
C GLN A 9 6.28 25.89 -45.56
N LYS A 10 6.96 25.55 -44.47
CA LYS A 10 6.64 24.38 -43.65
C LYS A 10 5.28 24.60 -42.98
N THR A 11 4.26 23.93 -43.51
CA THR A 11 2.97 23.70 -42.84
C THR A 11 3.21 22.93 -41.54
N LYS A 12 3.16 23.67 -40.42
CA LYS A 12 3.32 23.12 -39.07
C LYS A 12 2.02 22.42 -38.69
N TRP A 13 2.01 21.09 -38.78
CA TRP A 13 0.93 20.20 -38.38
C TRP A 13 0.45 20.48 -36.95
N ARG A 14 -0.77 21.01 -36.85
CA ARG A 14 -1.45 21.45 -35.63
C ARG A 14 -2.36 20.33 -35.11
N TRP A 15 -1.77 19.17 -34.76
CA TRP A 15 -2.54 18.00 -34.27
C TRP A 15 -2.20 17.59 -32.81
N ARG A 16 -1.28 18.28 -32.12
CA ARG A 16 -0.83 17.91 -30.76
C ARG A 16 -1.39 18.75 -29.59
N SER A 17 -2.18 19.80 -29.85
CA SER A 17 -2.64 20.72 -28.79
C SER A 17 -3.99 20.37 -28.16
N GLY A 18 -4.83 19.57 -28.82
CA GLY A 18 -6.16 19.20 -28.31
C GLY A 18 -6.14 18.06 -27.29
N VAL A 19 -5.31 17.04 -27.52
CA VAL A 19 -5.22 15.87 -26.63
C VAL A 19 -4.56 16.24 -25.29
N THR A 20 -3.58 17.16 -25.33
CA THR A 20 -2.87 17.62 -24.13
C THR A 20 -3.73 18.52 -23.25
N SER A 21 -4.65 19.32 -23.81
CA SER A 21 -5.55 20.16 -23.02
C SER A 21 -6.65 19.34 -22.32
N VAL A 22 -7.23 18.36 -23.00
CA VAL A 22 -8.25 17.47 -22.42
C VAL A 22 -7.67 16.60 -21.31
N ALA A 23 -6.50 15.99 -21.52
CA ALA A 23 -5.83 15.20 -20.49
C ALA A 23 -5.43 16.04 -19.26
N MET A 24 -4.98 17.28 -19.48
CA MET A 24 -4.62 18.19 -18.39
C MET A 24 -5.85 18.66 -17.59
N ASN A 25 -7.01 18.82 -18.24
CA ASN A 25 -8.27 19.13 -17.58
C ASN A 25 -8.80 17.94 -16.76
N ALA A 26 -8.72 16.72 -17.31
CA ALA A 26 -9.12 15.51 -16.60
C ALA A 26 -8.25 15.24 -15.35
N ALA A 27 -6.93 15.41 -15.47
CA ALA A 27 -6.02 15.26 -14.34
C ALA A 27 -6.28 16.31 -13.24
N SER A 28 -6.54 17.56 -13.63
CA SER A 28 -6.86 18.63 -12.68
C SER A 28 -8.18 18.37 -11.94
N PHE A 29 -9.19 17.87 -12.67
CA PHE A 29 -10.47 17.48 -12.09
C PHE A 29 -10.32 16.32 -11.09
N LEU A 30 -9.59 15.26 -11.48
CA LEU A 30 -9.32 14.11 -10.61
C LEU A 30 -8.57 14.52 -9.34
N MET A 31 -7.53 15.35 -9.46
CA MET A 31 -6.81 15.87 -8.29
C MET A 31 -7.72 16.67 -7.35
N THR A 32 -8.65 17.46 -7.90
CA THR A 32 -9.59 18.25 -7.08
C THR A 32 -10.56 17.34 -6.34
N LEU A 33 -11.08 16.30 -7.00
CA LEU A 33 -11.94 15.30 -6.36
C LEU A 33 -11.21 14.54 -5.26
N LEU A 34 -9.98 14.09 -5.51
CA LEU A 34 -9.14 13.41 -4.52
C LEU A 34 -8.85 14.32 -3.32
N ALA A 35 -8.54 15.59 -3.57
CA ALA A 35 -8.31 16.56 -2.50
C ALA A 35 -9.56 16.81 -1.67
N ALA A 36 -10.72 16.95 -2.32
CA ALA A 36 -12.01 17.11 -1.63
C ALA A 36 -12.35 15.88 -0.78
N PHE A 37 -12.13 14.67 -1.31
CA PHE A 37 -12.29 13.42 -0.57
C PHE A 37 -11.38 13.38 0.65
N MET A 38 -10.06 13.59 0.48
CA MET A 38 -9.11 13.59 1.59
C MET A 38 -9.41 14.69 2.62
N GLY A 39 -9.90 15.85 2.17
CA GLY A 39 -10.37 16.93 3.05
C GLY A 39 -11.58 16.52 3.87
N ALA A 40 -12.55 15.83 3.28
CA ALA A 40 -13.72 15.29 3.98
C ALA A 40 -13.31 14.22 5.01
N VAL A 41 -12.40 13.31 4.66
CA VAL A 41 -11.86 12.33 5.61
C VAL A 41 -11.15 13.02 6.77
N ALA A 42 -10.29 13.99 6.49
CA ALA A 42 -9.60 14.75 7.54
C ALA A 42 -10.59 15.47 8.48
N PHE A 43 -11.69 16.02 7.93
CA PHE A 43 -12.76 16.60 8.73
C PHE A 43 -13.44 15.57 9.64
N LEU A 44 -13.80 14.41 9.10
CA LEU A 44 -14.40 13.31 9.87
C LEU A 44 -13.49 12.83 11.00
N TRP A 45 -12.17 12.91 10.83
CA TRP A 45 -11.18 12.56 11.85
C TRP A 45 -10.81 13.70 12.80
N GLY A 46 -11.42 14.89 12.64
CA GLY A 46 -11.13 16.07 13.46
C GLY A 46 -9.81 16.76 13.14
N ALA A 47 -9.13 16.39 12.05
CA ALA A 47 -7.92 17.00 11.53
C ALA A 47 -8.22 18.02 10.41
N TRP A 48 -9.29 18.81 10.57
CA TRP A 48 -9.84 19.64 9.50
C TRP A 48 -8.88 20.69 8.96
N TRP A 49 -7.93 21.18 9.77
CA TRP A 49 -6.88 22.10 9.35
C TRP A 49 -5.93 21.47 8.31
N LEU A 50 -5.57 20.19 8.46
CA LEU A 50 -4.79 19.46 7.44
C LEU A 50 -5.62 19.29 6.16
N GLY A 51 -6.89 18.93 6.30
CA GLY A 51 -7.81 18.80 5.16
C GLY A 51 -7.95 20.11 4.37
N ALA A 52 -8.15 21.23 5.08
CA ALA A 52 -8.23 22.55 4.48
C ALA A 52 -6.93 22.96 3.80
N ALA A 53 -5.77 22.74 4.45
CA ALA A 53 -4.46 23.02 3.86
C ALA A 53 -4.23 22.21 2.58
N LEU A 54 -4.61 20.93 2.58
CA LEU A 54 -4.51 20.05 1.41
C LEU A 54 -5.39 20.54 0.25
N VAL A 55 -6.66 20.84 0.50
CA VAL A 55 -7.58 21.36 -0.52
C VAL A 55 -7.08 22.67 -1.11
N VAL A 56 -6.65 23.62 -0.25
CA VAL A 56 -6.11 24.91 -0.69
C VAL A 56 -4.82 24.74 -1.48
N GLY A 57 -3.92 23.85 -1.04
CA GLY A 57 -2.69 23.49 -1.75
C GLY A 57 -2.96 22.92 -3.14
N CYS A 58 -3.88 21.95 -3.24
CA CYS A 58 -4.31 21.37 -4.51
C CYS A 58 -4.93 22.40 -5.46
N LEU A 59 -5.80 23.29 -4.96
CA LEU A 59 -6.32 24.42 -5.75
C LEU A 59 -5.20 25.36 -6.20
N GLY A 60 -4.18 25.57 -5.37
CA GLY A 60 -2.96 26.28 -5.71
C GLY A 60 -2.21 25.63 -6.87
N VAL A 61 -2.04 24.31 -6.86
CA VAL A 61 -1.42 23.53 -7.96
C VAL A 61 -2.22 23.68 -9.25
N VAL A 62 -3.53 23.44 -9.20
CA VAL A 62 -4.43 23.53 -10.37
C VAL A 62 -4.41 24.94 -10.97
N ARG A 63 -4.39 25.98 -10.13
CA ARG A 63 -4.33 27.39 -10.57
C ARG A 63 -2.89 27.92 -10.77
N ARG A 64 -1.88 27.06 -10.63
CA ARG A 64 -0.44 27.40 -10.75
C ARG A 64 -0.02 28.59 -9.86
N LYS A 65 -0.59 28.70 -8.66
CA LYS A 65 -0.31 29.75 -7.67
C LYS A 65 0.71 29.29 -6.64
N VAL A 66 2.00 29.40 -6.97
CA VAL A 66 3.12 28.93 -6.13
C VAL A 66 3.06 29.46 -4.69
N ARG A 67 2.71 30.74 -4.50
CA ARG A 67 2.57 31.33 -3.15
C ARG A 67 1.55 30.60 -2.28
N VAL A 68 0.42 30.19 -2.86
CA VAL A 68 -0.62 29.44 -2.14
C VAL A 68 -0.13 28.06 -1.75
N ILE A 69 0.61 27.40 -2.65
CA ILE A 69 1.21 26.08 -2.38
C ILE A 69 2.20 26.16 -1.21
N ILE A 70 3.09 27.16 -1.21
CA ILE A 70 4.08 27.37 -0.14
C ILE A 70 3.38 27.59 1.21
N VAL A 71 2.38 28.48 1.25
CA VAL A 71 1.61 28.76 2.47
C VAL A 71 0.88 27.50 2.95
N ALA A 72 0.27 26.74 2.04
CA ALA A 72 -0.41 25.49 2.38
C ALA A 72 0.54 24.44 2.97
N ILE A 73 1.72 24.25 2.38
CA ILE A 73 2.75 23.33 2.90
C ILE A 73 3.24 23.78 4.27
N PHE A 74 3.50 25.08 4.45
CA PHE A 74 3.93 25.63 5.73
C PHE A 74 2.88 25.42 6.84
N LEU A 75 1.61 25.73 6.54
CA LEU A 75 0.50 25.51 7.48
C LEU A 75 0.31 24.01 7.78
N ALA A 76 0.40 23.14 6.78
CA ALA A 76 0.34 21.69 6.99
C ALA A 76 1.48 21.21 7.89
N GLY A 77 2.71 21.70 7.68
CA GLY A 77 3.86 21.35 8.51
C GLY A 77 3.71 21.75 9.98
N ILE A 78 3.25 22.97 10.24
CA ILE A 78 3.04 23.47 11.61
C ILE A 78 1.88 22.75 12.31
N THR A 79 0.81 22.44 11.59
CA THR A 79 -0.39 21.83 12.17
C THR A 79 -0.35 20.30 12.19
N ALA A 80 0.59 19.67 11.48
CA ALA A 80 0.71 18.20 11.44
C ALA A 80 0.85 17.58 12.83
N PRO A 81 1.74 18.02 13.74
CA PRO A 81 1.85 17.49 15.10
C PRO A 81 0.50 17.39 15.83
N PHE A 82 -0.25 18.49 15.81
CA PHE A 82 -1.56 18.58 16.46
C PHE A 82 -2.58 17.64 15.81
N SER A 83 -2.59 17.59 14.48
CA SER A 83 -3.48 16.71 13.71
C SER A 83 -3.24 15.23 13.95
N LEU A 84 -1.97 14.82 13.96
CA LEU A 84 -1.58 13.42 14.18
C LEU A 84 -1.97 12.98 15.59
N ASN A 85 -1.77 13.85 16.57
CA ASN A 85 -2.23 13.63 17.94
C ASN A 85 -3.76 13.54 18.03
N GLN A 86 -4.49 14.40 17.31
CA GLN A 86 -5.95 14.37 17.27
C GLN A 86 -6.49 13.07 16.64
N ILE A 87 -5.90 12.63 15.53
CA ILE A 87 -6.22 11.35 14.88
C ILE A 87 -5.99 10.20 15.86
N SER A 88 -4.82 10.17 16.50
CA SER A 88 -4.48 9.16 17.50
C SER A 88 -5.45 9.17 18.68
N HIS A 89 -5.76 10.32 19.27
CA HIS A 89 -6.72 10.42 20.37
C HIS A 89 -8.09 9.84 19.98
N ARG A 90 -8.54 10.11 18.75
CA ARG A 90 -9.80 9.58 18.23
C ARG A 90 -9.73 8.06 18.02
N MET A 91 -8.61 7.53 17.55
CA MET A 91 -8.38 6.08 17.49
C MET A 91 -8.39 5.43 18.87
N ASP A 92 -7.77 6.04 19.90
CA ASP A 92 -7.86 5.54 21.29
C ASP A 92 -9.31 5.50 21.76
N THR A 93 -10.07 6.56 21.48
CA THR A 93 -11.48 6.66 21.88
C THR A 93 -12.32 5.55 21.24
N TYR A 94 -12.19 5.36 19.92
CA TYR A 94 -12.89 4.30 19.21
C TYR A 94 -12.43 2.90 19.64
N GLY A 95 -11.12 2.69 19.76
CA GLY A 95 -10.57 1.41 20.21
C GLY A 95 -11.02 1.05 21.64
N ALA A 96 -11.09 2.02 22.56
CA ALA A 96 -11.63 1.82 23.89
C ALA A 96 -13.14 1.50 23.86
N LEU A 97 -13.92 2.23 23.06
CA LEU A 97 -15.35 1.99 22.89
C LEU A 97 -15.62 0.58 22.35
N ILE A 98 -14.93 0.18 21.29
CA ILE A 98 -15.06 -1.14 20.66
C ILE A 98 -14.69 -2.26 21.63
N ARG A 99 -13.58 -2.12 22.36
CA ARG A 99 -13.15 -3.13 23.34
C ARG A 99 -14.05 -3.20 24.58
N GLY A 100 -14.70 -2.10 24.95
CA GLY A 100 -15.58 -2.03 26.12
C GLY A 100 -17.04 -2.40 25.85
N SER A 101 -17.57 -2.01 24.69
CA SER A 101 -19.01 -2.11 24.36
C SER A 101 -19.29 -2.89 23.06
N GLY A 102 -18.26 -3.33 22.35
CA GLY A 102 -18.38 -4.05 21.09
C GLY A 102 -18.47 -3.14 19.85
N PRO A 103 -18.41 -3.73 18.64
CA PRO A 103 -18.47 -2.99 17.36
C PRO A 103 -19.75 -2.17 17.18
N ASP A 104 -20.88 -2.68 17.66
CA ASP A 104 -22.20 -2.04 17.50
C ASP A 104 -22.33 -0.68 18.19
N ALA A 105 -21.46 -0.40 19.18
CA ALA A 105 -21.43 0.89 19.87
C ALA A 105 -20.98 2.05 18.96
N LEU A 106 -20.36 1.77 17.82
CA LEU A 106 -19.99 2.79 16.84
C LEU A 106 -21.25 3.37 16.18
N THR A 107 -21.38 4.69 16.16
CA THR A 107 -22.43 5.36 15.39
C THR A 107 -22.19 5.19 13.89
N THR A 108 -23.21 5.41 13.06
CA THR A 108 -23.06 5.40 11.60
C THR A 108 -22.00 6.38 11.12
N SER A 109 -21.88 7.54 11.77
CA SER A 109 -20.84 8.53 11.45
C SER A 109 -19.43 8.01 11.77
N ASP A 110 -19.26 7.29 12.88
CA ASP A 110 -17.97 6.69 13.23
C ASP A 110 -17.58 5.61 12.23
N ARG A 111 -18.55 4.76 11.86
CA ARG A 111 -18.37 3.71 10.85
C ARG A 111 -17.92 4.30 9.51
N LEU A 112 -18.61 5.34 9.03
CA LEU A 112 -18.24 6.06 7.80
C LEU A 112 -16.84 6.70 7.90
N SER A 113 -16.52 7.32 9.04
CA SER A 113 -15.20 7.92 9.28
C SER A 113 -14.09 6.88 9.18
N ILE A 114 -14.28 5.71 9.79
CA ILE A 114 -13.30 4.62 9.76
C ILE A 114 -13.19 4.04 8.34
N TYR A 115 -14.33 3.82 7.68
CA TYR A 115 -14.39 3.26 6.33
C TYR A 115 -13.69 4.17 5.30
N PHE A 116 -13.97 5.46 5.30
CA PHE A 116 -13.25 6.40 4.44
C PHE A 116 -11.80 6.60 4.88
N GLY A 117 -11.51 6.43 6.17
CA GLY A 117 -10.15 6.35 6.70
C GLY A 117 -9.35 5.19 6.08
N ASN A 118 -9.96 4.01 5.93
CA ASN A 118 -9.35 2.86 5.24
C ASN A 118 -9.01 3.19 3.79
N ILE A 119 -9.95 3.82 3.06
CA ILE A 119 -9.72 4.26 1.68
C ILE A 119 -8.58 5.28 1.60
N ALA A 120 -8.59 6.29 2.47
CA ALA A 120 -7.54 7.29 2.53
C ALA A 120 -6.16 6.69 2.85
N MET A 121 -6.12 5.69 3.73
CA MET A 121 -4.89 4.92 4.04
C MET A 121 -4.38 4.16 2.83
N GLY A 122 -5.27 3.46 2.10
CA GLY A 122 -4.93 2.78 0.85
C GLY A 122 -4.39 3.75 -0.21
N LEU A 123 -5.06 4.88 -0.42
CA LEU A 123 -4.59 5.93 -1.34
C LEU A 123 -3.23 6.51 -0.91
N GLY A 124 -3.03 6.71 0.40
CA GLY A 124 -1.75 7.14 0.98
C GLY A 124 -0.62 6.16 0.70
N GLY A 125 -0.90 4.85 0.74
CA GLY A 125 0.05 3.79 0.39
C GLY A 125 0.66 3.96 -1.01
N PHE A 126 -0.14 4.36 -2.01
CA PHE A 126 0.38 4.66 -3.35
C PHE A 126 1.32 5.87 -3.37
N VAL A 127 1.01 6.91 -2.57
CA VAL A 127 1.82 8.14 -2.51
C VAL A 127 3.18 7.88 -1.87
N ILE A 128 3.25 7.01 -0.86
CA ILE A 128 4.51 6.65 -0.19
C ILE A 128 5.29 5.54 -0.92
N GLY A 129 4.82 5.07 -2.07
CA GLY A 129 5.50 4.06 -2.87
C GLY A 129 5.33 2.62 -2.37
N ALA A 130 4.25 2.33 -1.64
CA ALA A 130 3.87 0.99 -1.18
C ALA A 130 2.55 0.51 -1.84
N PRO A 131 2.53 0.33 -3.18
CA PRO A 131 1.31 -0.01 -3.91
C PRO A 131 0.74 -1.38 -3.55
N GLU A 132 1.55 -2.35 -3.13
CA GLU A 132 1.07 -3.68 -2.74
C GLU A 132 0.15 -3.59 -1.52
N VAL A 133 0.64 -2.94 -0.46
CA VAL A 133 -0.10 -2.71 0.80
C VAL A 133 -1.31 -1.81 0.55
N ALA A 134 -1.19 -0.84 -0.36
CA ALA A 134 -2.31 0.02 -0.76
C ALA A 134 -3.44 -0.80 -1.38
N VAL A 135 -3.12 -1.70 -2.32
CA VAL A 135 -4.09 -2.59 -2.95
C VAL A 135 -4.68 -3.53 -1.91
N GLU A 136 -3.88 -4.10 -1.01
CA GLU A 136 -4.36 -4.97 0.06
C GLU A 136 -5.40 -4.26 0.95
N THR A 137 -5.08 -3.03 1.36
CA THR A 137 -5.97 -2.19 2.19
C THR A 137 -7.28 -1.88 1.46
N LEU A 138 -7.23 -1.60 0.15
CA LEU A 138 -8.41 -1.27 -0.64
C LEU A 138 -9.27 -2.49 -0.98
N LEU A 139 -8.67 -3.67 -1.13
CA LEU A 139 -9.39 -4.91 -1.42
C LEU A 139 -10.33 -5.31 -0.28
N LEU A 140 -10.06 -4.88 0.96
CA LEU A 140 -10.97 -5.07 2.11
C LEU A 140 -12.36 -4.46 1.90
N ILE A 141 -12.51 -3.51 0.98
CA ILE A 141 -13.81 -2.89 0.68
C ILE A 141 -14.70 -3.83 -0.14
N ARG A 142 -14.10 -4.73 -0.92
CA ARG A 142 -14.83 -5.61 -1.81
C ARG A 142 -15.37 -6.79 -1.02
N PRO A 143 -16.69 -7.04 -1.03
CA PRO A 143 -17.24 -8.29 -0.51
C PRO A 143 -16.58 -9.46 -1.20
N ASN A 144 -15.99 -10.35 -0.42
CA ASN A 144 -15.28 -11.50 -0.94
C ASN A 144 -15.83 -12.77 -0.28
N PRO A 145 -16.90 -13.37 -0.84
CA PRO A 145 -17.54 -14.55 -0.27
C PRO A 145 -16.66 -15.79 -0.50
N GLY A 146 -15.56 -15.90 0.26
CA GLY A 146 -14.73 -17.10 0.35
C GLY A 146 -13.76 -17.34 -0.81
N GLU A 147 -13.46 -16.36 -1.65
CA GLU A 147 -12.41 -16.49 -2.67
C GLU A 147 -11.06 -16.05 -2.10
N ASP A 148 -10.02 -16.87 -2.27
CA ASP A 148 -8.68 -16.43 -1.97
C ASP A 148 -8.13 -15.61 -3.16
N TYR A 149 -7.42 -14.53 -2.87
CA TYR A 149 -6.76 -13.77 -3.93
C TYR A 149 -5.41 -14.41 -4.26
N LEU A 150 -5.19 -14.73 -5.55
CA LEU A 150 -3.93 -15.24 -6.04
C LEU A 150 -3.19 -14.17 -6.85
N ILE A 151 -2.00 -13.78 -6.38
CA ILE A 151 -1.07 -12.92 -7.11
C ILE A 151 0.08 -13.79 -7.63
N ASN A 152 0.06 -14.06 -8.94
CA ASN A 152 1.15 -14.74 -9.64
C ASN A 152 2.26 -13.75 -10.00
N HIS A 153 3.10 -13.41 -9.04
CA HIS A 153 4.18 -12.45 -9.23
C HIS A 153 5.36 -12.75 -8.30
N SER A 154 6.58 -12.73 -8.83
CA SER A 154 7.84 -12.94 -8.08
C SER A 154 8.24 -11.75 -7.20
N PHE A 155 7.29 -10.90 -6.81
CA PHE A 155 7.55 -9.67 -6.03
C PHE A 155 8.35 -9.97 -4.76
N ALA A 156 7.98 -11.05 -4.07
CA ALA A 156 8.62 -11.51 -2.84
C ALA A 156 10.11 -11.85 -3.02
N MET A 157 10.55 -12.27 -4.21
CA MET A 157 11.95 -12.63 -4.49
C MET A 157 12.90 -11.42 -4.55
N GLY A 158 12.36 -10.20 -4.64
CA GLY A 158 13.20 -9.00 -4.53
C GLY A 158 13.75 -8.80 -3.11
N SER A 159 13.15 -9.41 -2.08
CA SER A 159 13.73 -9.44 -0.74
C SER A 159 14.93 -10.40 -0.66
N PRO A 160 16.10 -9.95 -0.17
CA PRO A 160 17.23 -10.83 0.11
C PRO A 160 16.88 -11.94 1.12
N TYR A 161 16.02 -11.65 2.10
CA TYR A 161 15.64 -12.62 3.12
C TYR A 161 14.87 -13.81 2.50
N ILE A 162 13.81 -13.51 1.73
CA ILE A 162 12.99 -14.54 1.07
C ILE A 162 13.83 -15.29 0.03
N ARG A 163 14.61 -14.56 -0.77
CA ARG A 163 15.50 -15.14 -1.77
C ARG A 163 16.47 -16.14 -1.14
N ASN A 164 17.11 -15.77 -0.02
CA ASN A 164 18.03 -16.66 0.70
C ASN A 164 17.32 -17.90 1.27
N LEU A 165 16.09 -17.77 1.77
CA LEU A 165 15.29 -18.92 2.23
C LEU A 165 15.01 -19.90 1.08
N VAL A 166 14.60 -19.39 -0.07
CA VAL A 166 14.30 -20.21 -1.26
C VAL A 166 15.58 -20.87 -1.81
N HIS A 167 16.69 -20.13 -1.94
CA HIS A 167 17.97 -20.72 -2.36
C HIS A 167 18.47 -21.78 -1.39
N ALA A 168 18.42 -21.52 -0.08
CA ALA A 168 18.86 -22.49 0.91
C ALA A 168 18.01 -23.75 0.87
N PHE A 169 16.70 -23.63 0.64
CA PHE A 169 15.81 -24.77 0.43
C PHE A 169 16.19 -25.53 -0.85
N ALA A 170 16.32 -24.84 -1.98
CA ALA A 170 16.70 -25.40 -3.27
C ALA A 170 17.99 -26.24 -3.20
N THR A 171 19.04 -25.65 -2.63
CA THR A 171 20.34 -26.30 -2.48
C THR A 171 20.27 -27.54 -1.59
N LYS A 172 19.50 -27.49 -0.49
CA LYS A 172 19.30 -28.65 0.39
C LYS A 172 18.53 -29.77 -0.29
N VAL A 173 17.51 -29.43 -1.10
CA VAL A 173 16.77 -30.40 -1.90
C VAL A 173 17.68 -31.06 -2.93
N ALA A 174 18.47 -30.28 -3.65
CA ALA A 174 19.40 -30.78 -4.66
C ALA A 174 20.45 -31.75 -4.08
N LYS A 175 20.87 -31.52 -2.83
CA LYS A 175 21.80 -32.40 -2.08
C LYS A 175 21.12 -33.61 -1.42
N GLY A 176 19.79 -33.70 -1.43
CA GLY A 176 19.04 -34.74 -0.73
C GLY A 176 19.05 -34.59 0.80
N GLU A 177 19.38 -33.40 1.32
CA GLU A 177 19.49 -33.12 2.76
C GLU A 177 18.14 -32.75 3.42
N THR A 178 17.10 -32.51 2.61
CA THR A 178 15.78 -32.15 3.10
C THR A 178 14.66 -32.71 2.22
N ALA A 179 13.43 -32.71 2.73
CA ALA A 179 12.27 -33.17 1.99
C ALA A 179 11.92 -32.22 0.83
N MET A 180 11.20 -32.72 -0.18
CA MET A 180 10.72 -31.92 -1.32
C MET A 180 9.70 -30.83 -0.93
N ARG A 181 9.30 -30.74 0.35
CA ARG A 181 8.36 -29.73 0.86
C ARG A 181 8.96 -28.97 2.03
N LEU A 182 8.99 -27.64 1.89
CA LEU A 182 9.36 -26.73 2.97
C LEU A 182 8.16 -26.53 3.89
N LYS A 183 8.32 -26.89 5.17
CA LYS A 183 7.33 -26.55 6.22
C LYS A 183 7.16 -25.03 6.28
N ARG A 184 5.96 -24.56 6.64
CA ARG A 184 5.63 -23.12 6.72
C ARG A 184 6.68 -22.38 7.56
N VAL A 185 7.42 -21.48 6.91
CA VAL A 185 8.34 -20.55 7.58
C VAL A 185 7.58 -19.25 7.84
N PRO A 186 7.31 -18.89 9.10
CA PRO A 186 6.63 -17.64 9.40
C PRO A 186 7.52 -16.46 9.03
N LEU A 187 6.98 -15.51 8.27
CA LEU A 187 7.68 -14.30 7.86
C LEU A 187 7.54 -13.25 8.96
N ARG A 188 8.27 -13.49 10.05
CA ARG A 188 8.40 -12.59 11.20
C ARG A 188 9.67 -11.80 11.04
N TRP A 189 9.54 -10.55 10.68
CA TRP A 189 10.67 -9.66 10.57
C TRP A 189 10.99 -9.08 11.94
N SER A 190 12.28 -8.91 12.22
CA SER A 190 12.72 -8.24 13.46
C SER A 190 12.34 -6.75 13.41
N HIS A 191 12.33 -6.08 14.56
CA HIS A 191 12.03 -4.64 14.66
C HIS A 191 12.97 -3.73 13.84
N VAL A 192 14.01 -4.28 13.21
CA VAL A 192 14.92 -3.53 12.34
C VAL A 192 14.32 -3.51 10.93
N MET A 193 13.77 -2.35 10.56
CA MET A 193 13.29 -2.15 9.19
C MET A 193 14.44 -2.30 8.17
N PRO A 194 14.21 -2.97 7.02
CA PRO A 194 15.19 -3.04 5.96
C PRO A 194 15.58 -1.64 5.45
N ASN A 195 16.87 -1.40 5.26
CA ASN A 195 17.38 -0.11 4.77
C ASN A 195 17.16 0.10 3.26
N VAL A 196 16.61 -0.88 2.55
CA VAL A 196 16.37 -0.84 1.10
C VAL A 196 14.88 -0.73 0.84
N LEU A 197 14.46 0.31 0.11
CA LEU A 197 13.04 0.62 -0.16
C LEU A 197 12.25 -0.57 -0.75
N PHE A 198 12.87 -1.36 -1.63
CA PHE A 198 12.21 -2.52 -2.21
C PHE A 198 12.00 -3.63 -1.17
N ASP A 199 13.01 -3.91 -0.35
CA ASP A 199 12.91 -4.90 0.73
C ASP A 199 11.91 -4.45 1.80
N TYR A 200 11.79 -3.14 2.02
CA TYR A 200 10.74 -2.54 2.85
C TYR A 200 9.33 -2.78 2.28
N ARG A 201 9.12 -2.61 0.97
CA ARG A 201 7.82 -2.90 0.34
C ARG A 201 7.45 -4.38 0.47
N VAL A 202 8.40 -5.27 0.18
CA VAL A 202 8.19 -6.72 0.34
C VAL A 202 7.88 -7.02 1.79
N PHE A 203 8.67 -6.47 2.72
CA PHE A 203 8.43 -6.60 4.15
C PHE A 203 6.99 -6.24 4.53
N LEU A 204 6.52 -5.05 4.17
CA LEU A 204 5.17 -4.62 4.53
C LEU A 204 4.07 -5.52 3.95
N ALA A 205 4.18 -5.89 2.68
CA ALA A 205 3.15 -6.68 1.99
C ALA A 205 3.09 -8.12 2.51
N VAL A 206 4.23 -8.74 2.84
CA VAL A 206 4.27 -10.15 3.27
C VAL A 206 4.40 -10.36 4.78
N ALA A 207 4.42 -9.26 5.56
CA ALA A 207 4.55 -9.31 7.02
C ALA A 207 3.41 -10.11 7.65
N GLY A 208 3.75 -10.98 8.61
CA GLY A 208 2.75 -11.82 9.30
C GLY A 208 2.31 -13.06 8.51
N GLY A 209 2.67 -13.14 7.22
CA GLY A 209 2.44 -14.31 6.38
C GLY A 209 3.35 -15.49 6.71
N GLY A 210 3.28 -16.53 5.87
CA GLY A 210 4.23 -17.64 5.92
C GLY A 210 4.57 -18.20 4.55
N LEU A 211 5.86 -18.40 4.32
CA LEU A 211 6.40 -19.01 3.11
C LEU A 211 6.26 -20.54 3.19
N ARG A 212 5.76 -21.13 2.11
CA ARG A 212 5.82 -22.55 1.79
C ARG A 212 6.49 -22.71 0.43
N ALA A 213 7.17 -23.81 0.24
CA ALA A 213 7.77 -24.15 -1.04
C ALA A 213 7.67 -25.65 -1.28
N GLU A 214 7.43 -26.04 -2.52
CA GLU A 214 7.41 -27.44 -2.97
C GLU A 214 8.33 -27.59 -4.18
N ALA A 215 9.21 -28.57 -4.13
CA ALA A 215 10.16 -28.86 -5.18
C ALA A 215 9.69 -30.06 -6.01
N HIS A 216 9.69 -29.88 -7.32
CA HIS A 216 9.35 -30.87 -8.33
C HIS A 216 10.62 -31.18 -9.12
N LYS A 217 11.02 -32.44 -9.17
CA LYS A 217 12.20 -32.87 -9.92
C LYS A 217 11.93 -32.75 -11.42
N GLU A 218 12.83 -32.08 -12.14
CA GLU A 218 12.84 -32.00 -13.60
C GLU A 218 14.07 -32.71 -14.16
N ILE A 219 14.19 -32.76 -15.50
CA ILE A 219 15.28 -33.49 -16.18
C ILE A 219 16.66 -32.95 -15.77
N ASP A 220 16.81 -31.62 -15.72
CA ASP A 220 18.08 -30.95 -15.44
C ASP A 220 18.05 -30.05 -14.19
N GLY A 221 17.21 -30.41 -13.21
CA GLY A 221 17.18 -29.71 -11.94
C GLY A 221 15.83 -29.80 -11.23
N TYR A 222 15.37 -28.67 -10.70
CA TYR A 222 14.15 -28.61 -9.91
C TYR A 222 13.32 -27.38 -10.26
N ARG A 223 12.01 -27.59 -10.33
CA ARG A 223 11.02 -26.52 -10.29
C ARG A 223 10.53 -26.36 -8.86
N ILE A 224 10.65 -25.16 -8.30
CA ILE A 224 10.27 -24.86 -6.93
C ILE A 224 9.07 -23.90 -6.96
N ASP A 225 7.90 -24.45 -6.65
CA ASP A 225 6.67 -23.68 -6.50
C ASP A 225 6.64 -23.07 -5.10
N CYS A 226 6.70 -21.74 -5.04
CA CYS A 226 6.74 -20.97 -3.80
C CYS A 226 5.39 -20.29 -3.57
N THR A 227 4.92 -20.28 -2.32
CA THR A 227 3.68 -19.60 -1.93
C THR A 227 3.86 -18.91 -0.59
N VAL A 228 3.54 -17.61 -0.54
CA VAL A 228 3.34 -16.88 0.71
C VAL A 228 1.85 -16.70 0.91
N THR A 229 1.35 -17.18 2.05
CA THR A 229 -0.05 -17.03 2.45
C THR A 229 -0.17 -16.01 3.57
N ILE A 230 -1.10 -15.07 3.42
CA ILE A 230 -1.35 -13.95 4.32
C ILE A 230 -2.84 -13.92 4.63
N ASP A 231 -3.19 -13.90 5.91
CA ASP A 231 -4.57 -13.65 6.35
C ASP A 231 -4.71 -12.14 6.57
N VAL A 232 -5.39 -11.46 5.63
CA VAL A 232 -5.60 -10.01 5.66
C VAL A 232 -6.80 -9.73 6.58
N ARG A 233 -6.54 -9.85 7.88
CA ARG A 233 -7.52 -9.66 8.94
C ARG A 233 -6.93 -8.80 10.04
N TYR A 234 -7.72 -7.84 10.50
CA TYR A 234 -7.30 -6.93 11.55
C TYR A 234 -7.64 -7.50 12.93
N SER A 235 -6.82 -7.17 13.93
CA SER A 235 -6.99 -7.66 15.30
C SER A 235 -7.36 -6.53 16.26
N ALA A 236 -8.43 -6.70 17.04
CA ALA A 236 -8.83 -5.74 18.07
C ALA A 236 -7.79 -5.51 19.18
N LYS A 237 -6.75 -6.34 19.26
CA LYS A 237 -5.70 -6.27 20.28
C LYS A 237 -4.40 -5.63 19.78
N TYR A 238 -4.29 -5.34 18.49
CA TYR A 238 -3.04 -4.84 17.90
C TYR A 238 -3.07 -3.33 17.66
N LYS A 239 -1.94 -2.67 17.94
CA LYS A 239 -1.69 -1.27 17.63
C LYS A 239 -0.37 -1.14 16.89
N LEU A 240 -0.40 -0.61 15.67
CA LEU A 240 0.78 -0.33 14.87
C LEU A 240 1.28 1.09 15.15
N ASN A 241 2.42 1.23 15.83
CA ASN A 241 3.04 2.54 16.04
C ASN A 241 3.74 3.01 14.77
N ILE A 242 3.24 4.10 14.17
CA ILE A 242 3.83 4.70 12.96
C ILE A 242 4.86 5.77 13.33
N LEU A 243 4.51 6.64 14.28
CA LEU A 243 5.34 7.72 14.75
C LEU A 243 5.09 7.95 16.24
N ASN A 244 6.15 7.95 17.04
CA ASN A 244 6.07 8.35 18.44
C ASN A 244 7.38 9.05 18.81
N SER A 245 7.40 10.37 18.67
CA SER A 245 8.62 11.17 18.85
C SER A 245 8.28 12.62 19.17
N HIS A 246 9.00 13.23 20.13
CA HIS A 246 8.89 14.66 20.48
C HIS A 246 7.45 15.15 20.72
N GLY A 247 6.62 14.34 21.40
CA GLY A 247 5.23 14.69 21.70
C GLY A 247 4.25 14.52 20.52
N ILE A 248 4.73 14.00 19.38
CA ILE A 248 3.92 13.64 18.23
C ILE A 248 3.66 12.14 18.24
N ARG A 249 2.39 11.78 18.11
CA ARG A 249 1.89 10.41 18.16
C ARG A 249 1.05 10.16 16.91
N LEU A 250 1.39 9.10 16.19
CA LEU A 250 0.56 8.49 15.17
C LEU A 250 0.72 6.98 15.32
N TYR A 251 -0.38 6.31 15.59
CA TYR A 251 -0.46 4.86 15.50
C TYR A 251 -1.76 4.50 14.81
N ILE A 252 -1.89 3.23 14.42
CA ILE A 252 -3.10 2.66 13.85
C ILE A 252 -3.59 1.60 14.83
N ASP A 253 -4.73 1.84 15.47
CA ASP A 253 -5.39 0.83 16.31
C ASP A 253 -6.25 -0.06 15.43
N GLU A 254 -5.84 -1.31 15.25
CA GLU A 254 -6.54 -2.23 14.35
C GLU A 254 -7.95 -2.59 14.86
N ALA A 255 -8.30 -2.27 16.11
CA ALA A 255 -9.65 -2.45 16.61
C ALA A 255 -10.72 -1.74 15.78
N ILE A 256 -10.43 -0.56 15.23
CA ILE A 256 -11.41 0.17 14.42
C ILE A 256 -11.74 -0.57 13.13
N PHE A 257 -10.74 -1.20 12.51
CA PHE A 257 -10.94 -1.95 11.27
C PHE A 257 -11.50 -3.34 11.55
N SER A 258 -11.07 -4.00 12.63
CA SER A 258 -11.67 -5.24 13.13
C SER A 258 -13.17 -5.06 13.38
N ALA A 259 -13.59 -3.94 14.00
CA ALA A 259 -15.00 -3.65 14.21
C ALA A 259 -15.78 -3.50 12.89
N LEU A 260 -15.20 -2.85 11.87
CA LEU A 260 -15.82 -2.79 10.55
C LEU A 260 -15.86 -4.14 9.84
N GLN A 261 -14.90 -5.04 10.13
CA GLN A 261 -14.94 -6.42 9.64
C GLN A 261 -16.09 -7.19 10.28
N ASP A 262 -16.26 -7.07 11.60
CA ASP A 262 -17.36 -7.72 12.34
C ASP A 262 -18.74 -7.21 11.90
N LEU A 263 -18.85 -5.92 11.58
CA LEU A 263 -20.07 -5.28 11.09
C LEU A 263 -20.34 -5.53 9.59
N GLY A 264 -19.44 -6.21 8.87
CA GLY A 264 -19.58 -6.49 7.44
C GLY A 264 -19.37 -5.30 6.51
N TRP A 265 -18.69 -4.24 6.97
CA TRP A 265 -18.29 -3.09 6.15
C TRP A 265 -16.93 -3.29 5.47
N LEU A 266 -16.05 -4.07 6.11
CA LEU A 266 -14.80 -4.54 5.55
C LEU A 266 -14.82 -6.06 5.50
N HIS A 267 -14.13 -6.62 4.52
CA HIS A 267 -14.23 -8.03 4.19
C HIS A 267 -12.82 -8.64 4.25
N PRO A 268 -12.46 -9.31 5.36
CA PRO A 268 -11.17 -9.98 5.46
C PRO A 268 -11.07 -11.09 4.41
N TYR A 269 -9.87 -11.37 3.94
CA TYR A 269 -9.61 -12.37 2.90
C TYR A 269 -8.22 -12.98 3.06
N VAL A 270 -7.97 -14.07 2.36
CA VAL A 270 -6.64 -14.67 2.29
C VAL A 270 -5.98 -14.28 0.97
N LEU A 271 -4.71 -13.85 1.07
CA LEU A 271 -3.88 -13.50 -0.07
C LEU A 271 -2.77 -14.54 -0.24
N HIS A 272 -2.62 -15.05 -1.45
CA HIS A 272 -1.53 -15.92 -1.86
C HIS A 272 -0.66 -15.21 -2.88
N TYR A 273 0.59 -14.95 -2.51
CA TYR A 273 1.64 -14.66 -3.47
C TYR A 273 2.23 -15.97 -3.94
N HIS A 274 2.13 -16.26 -5.23
CA HIS A 274 2.65 -17.47 -5.84
C HIS A 274 3.68 -17.11 -6.91
N TRP A 275 4.81 -17.83 -6.91
CA TRP A 275 5.82 -17.72 -7.95
C TRP A 275 6.59 -19.03 -8.07
N VAL A 276 7.25 -19.20 -9.22
CA VAL A 276 8.00 -20.40 -9.55
C VAL A 276 9.46 -20.04 -9.75
N VAL A 277 10.35 -20.84 -9.18
CA VAL A 277 11.80 -20.73 -9.35
C VAL A 277 12.31 -22.01 -9.99
N ILE A 278 13.08 -21.90 -11.07
CA ILE A 278 13.74 -23.00 -11.76
C ILE A 278 15.20 -23.03 -11.32
N THR A 279 15.70 -24.22 -10.99
CA THR A 279 17.09 -24.43 -10.60
C THR A 279 17.76 -25.45 -11.47
N ASP A 280 19.09 -25.41 -11.52
CA ASP A 280 19.88 -26.52 -12.04
C ASP A 280 19.91 -27.72 -11.07
N LYS A 281 20.62 -28.78 -11.46
CA LYS A 281 20.87 -29.98 -10.65
C LYS A 281 21.62 -29.75 -9.33
N HIS A 282 22.25 -28.58 -9.16
CA HIS A 282 22.96 -28.18 -7.95
C HIS A 282 22.12 -27.27 -7.04
N GLY A 283 20.89 -26.95 -7.43
CA GLY A 283 20.00 -26.05 -6.70
C GLY A 283 20.30 -24.57 -6.95
N MET A 284 21.12 -24.24 -7.96
CA MET A 284 21.37 -22.87 -8.38
C MET A 284 20.21 -22.35 -9.21
N VAL A 285 19.64 -21.23 -8.80
CA VAL A 285 18.47 -20.63 -9.47
C VAL A 285 18.86 -20.05 -10.81
N LEU A 286 18.09 -20.39 -11.84
CA LEU A 286 18.31 -20.02 -13.24
C LEU A 286 17.46 -18.81 -13.67
N ASN A 287 16.37 -18.53 -12.96
CA ASN A 287 15.50 -17.37 -13.18
C ASN A 287 15.27 -16.60 -11.88
N SER A 288 15.72 -15.34 -11.83
CA SER A 288 15.39 -14.39 -10.76
C SER A 288 14.58 -13.23 -11.30
#